data_AF-A0A7Y1UBU8-F1
#
_entry.id   AF-A0A7Y1UBU8-F1
#
_cell.length_a   1.000
_cell.length_b   1.000
_cell.length_c   1.000
_cell.angle_alpha   90.00
_cell.angle_beta   90.00
_cell.angle_gamma   90.00
#
_symmetry.space_group_name_H-M   'P 1'
#
loop_
_entity.id
_entity.type
_entity.pdbx_description
1 polymer ?
#
loop_
_entity_poly.entity_id
_entity_poly.type
_entity_poly.pdbx_seq_one_letter_code
_entity_poly.pdbx_strand_id
1 'polypeptide(L)'
;MKDSFAFLFLVAFIILNCHPKPGDEAHFQENPSLELLIPYNLSAPDQTWWLPHELQEISGITPIFKDKIACVQDEKGIVYIYNTKTEAIEDEYRFSRNGDYEDLHYEDGHFHVLMSNGKIHEFDYIDSSFISEPIKTGLKNLDFEGLCLSNERNKFLLAPKLQNNLFVYNTEQNMIVDSIQIKNFNADKLKASAIVVDTISNHIYVLSSPNKNLLILDYDYTLVQTIEIDSKVFKQPEGMFISKEGDLYISNEGKKGKANILRFKRQNEKDN
;
A
#
# COMPACT_ATOMS: atom_id res chain seq x y z
N MET A 1 64.26 -55.13 29.34
CA MET A 1 62.92 -55.38 29.91
C MET A 1 62.18 -54.06 29.91
N LYS A 2 61.10 -53.99 29.11
CA LYS A 2 60.15 -52.87 28.91
C LYS A 2 60.76 -51.67 28.17
N ASP A 3 60.64 -51.60 26.85
CA ASP A 3 59.44 -51.24 26.05
C ASP A 3 58.84 -49.88 26.47
N SER A 4 59.04 -48.86 25.64
CA SER A 4 57.94 -48.26 24.91
C SER A 4 58.45 -47.30 23.84
N PHE A 5 58.13 -47.67 22.61
CA PHE A 5 58.12 -46.83 21.41
C PHE A 5 57.18 -45.62 21.61
N ALA A 6 57.61 -44.44 21.18
CA ALA A 6 56.70 -43.37 20.79
C ALA A 6 57.25 -42.74 19.50
N PHE A 7 56.63 -43.12 18.39
CA PHE A 7 56.79 -42.48 17.09
C PHE A 7 56.03 -41.15 17.16
N LEU A 8 56.73 -40.02 16.99
CA LEU A 8 56.06 -38.78 16.59
C LEU A 8 56.81 -38.22 15.38
N PHE A 9 56.10 -38.20 14.26
CA PHE A 9 56.60 -37.77 12.96
C PHE A 9 57.01 -36.30 12.99
N LEU A 10 58.23 -36.06 12.53
CA LEU A 10 58.74 -34.77 12.10
C LEU A 10 58.00 -34.36 10.82
N VAL A 11 57.30 -33.23 10.84
CA VAL A 11 57.09 -32.43 9.63
C VAL A 11 57.42 -30.98 9.98
N ALA A 12 58.64 -30.59 9.61
CA ALA A 12 59.07 -29.21 9.55
C ALA A 12 58.36 -28.54 8.37
N PHE A 13 57.41 -27.64 8.63
CA PHE A 13 56.94 -26.71 7.62
C PHE A 13 57.89 -25.52 7.57
N ILE A 14 58.64 -25.46 6.47
CA ILE A 14 59.47 -24.33 6.08
C ILE A 14 58.56 -23.11 5.92
N ILE A 15 58.83 -22.07 6.70
CA ILE A 15 58.22 -20.75 6.54
C ILE A 15 58.80 -20.15 5.25
N LEU A 16 58.10 -20.30 4.13
CA LEU A 16 58.30 -19.46 2.96
C LEU A 16 57.62 -18.12 3.25
N ASN A 17 58.43 -17.11 3.57
CA ASN A 17 58.04 -15.71 3.55
C ASN A 17 57.59 -15.31 2.13
N CYS A 18 56.30 -15.48 1.83
CA CYS A 18 55.66 -14.70 0.78
C CYS A 18 55.32 -13.33 1.36
N HIS A 19 56.08 -12.30 0.96
CA HIS A 19 55.66 -10.92 1.14
C HIS A 19 54.36 -10.70 0.34
N PRO A 20 53.24 -10.34 0.99
CA PRO A 20 52.09 -9.84 0.26
C PRO A 20 52.46 -8.48 -0.34
N LYS A 21 52.17 -8.30 -1.63
CA LYS A 21 52.04 -6.97 -2.22
C LYS A 21 50.95 -6.22 -1.43
N PRO A 22 51.04 -4.89 -1.24
CA PRO A 22 49.93 -4.12 -0.68
C PRO A 22 48.81 -4.16 -1.72
N GLY A 23 47.92 -5.13 -1.55
CA GLY A 23 46.66 -5.26 -2.25
C GLY A 23 45.59 -4.91 -1.25
N ASP A 24 44.81 -3.91 -1.62
CA ASP A 24 43.62 -3.38 -0.96
C ASP A 24 43.02 -4.36 0.05
N GLU A 25 43.20 -4.05 1.34
CA GLU A 25 42.27 -4.52 2.36
C GLU A 25 40.91 -3.94 1.96
N ALA A 26 40.08 -4.78 1.34
CA ALA A 26 38.67 -4.50 1.20
C ALA A 26 38.11 -4.41 2.63
N HIS A 27 38.12 -3.18 3.17
CA HIS A 27 37.19 -2.78 4.20
C HIS A 27 35.81 -3.13 3.68
N PHE A 28 35.26 -4.25 4.18
CA PHE A 28 33.82 -4.42 4.23
C PHE A 28 33.31 -3.32 5.15
N GLN A 29 33.05 -2.14 4.57
CA GLN A 29 32.12 -1.21 5.16
C GLN A 29 30.79 -1.95 5.17
N GLU A 30 30.30 -2.29 6.36
CA GLU A 30 28.89 -2.58 6.52
C GLU A 30 28.13 -1.43 5.86
N ASN A 31 27.40 -1.77 4.80
CA ASN A 31 26.57 -0.83 4.07
C ASN A 31 25.65 -0.18 5.10
N PRO A 32 25.65 1.15 5.28
CA PRO A 32 24.75 1.78 6.24
C PRO A 32 23.34 1.34 5.89
N SER A 33 22.64 0.74 6.86
CA SER A 33 21.26 0.32 6.72
C SER A 33 20.50 1.45 6.06
N LEU A 34 19.96 1.20 4.85
CA LEU A 34 19.21 2.18 4.08
C LEU A 34 18.17 2.80 5.01
N GLU A 35 18.27 4.10 5.26
CA GLU A 35 17.33 4.80 6.14
C GLU A 35 15.92 4.60 5.59
N LEU A 36 15.02 4.11 6.44
CA LEU A 36 13.65 3.83 6.06
C LEU A 36 12.91 5.16 5.91
N LEU A 37 12.43 5.49 4.70
CA LEU A 37 11.72 6.75 4.44
C LEU A 37 10.29 6.75 4.99
N ILE A 38 9.80 5.61 5.50
CA ILE A 38 8.45 5.49 6.02
C ILE A 38 8.42 5.65 7.56
N PRO A 39 7.56 6.53 8.10
CA PRO A 39 7.48 6.80 9.54
C PRO A 39 6.57 5.80 10.27
N TYR A 40 6.56 4.50 9.88
CA TYR A 40 5.69 3.49 10.49
C TYR A 40 6.45 2.20 10.77
N ASN A 41 6.16 1.57 11.91
CA ASN A 41 6.57 0.19 12.18
C ASN A 41 5.60 -0.80 11.52
N LEU A 42 5.79 -1.09 10.23
CA LEU A 42 4.91 -2.00 9.49
C LEU A 42 4.91 -3.45 10.01
N SER A 43 5.86 -3.84 10.86
CA SER A 43 5.92 -5.18 11.44
C SER A 43 4.95 -5.39 12.62
N ALA A 44 4.48 -4.31 13.23
CA ALA A 44 3.65 -4.36 14.44
C ALA A 44 2.54 -3.29 14.37
N PRO A 45 1.32 -3.65 13.95
CA PRO A 45 0.20 -2.71 13.93
C PRO A 45 -0.14 -2.24 15.34
N ASP A 46 -0.39 -0.95 15.51
CA ASP A 46 -0.84 -0.34 16.77
C ASP A 46 -2.29 -0.70 17.12
N GLN A 47 -3.09 -1.08 16.11
CA GLN A 47 -4.46 -1.54 16.29
C GLN A 47 -4.84 -2.48 15.15
N THR A 48 -5.68 -3.46 15.46
CA THR A 48 -6.30 -4.37 14.48
C THR A 48 -7.78 -4.45 14.78
N TRP A 49 -8.60 -4.20 13.76
CA TRP A 49 -10.04 -4.42 13.82
C TRP A 49 -10.39 -5.58 12.89
N TRP A 50 -11.04 -6.61 13.44
CA TRP A 50 -11.54 -7.73 12.64
C TRP A 50 -12.88 -7.37 12.04
N LEU A 51 -13.01 -7.59 10.73
CA LEU A 51 -14.19 -7.16 10.00
C LEU A 51 -15.29 -8.23 10.02
N PRO A 52 -16.57 -7.81 9.98
CA PRO A 52 -17.70 -8.72 9.85
C PRO A 52 -17.75 -9.33 8.43
N HIS A 53 -18.60 -10.34 8.25
CA HIS A 53 -18.59 -11.17 7.04
C HIS A 53 -18.92 -10.41 5.74
N GLU A 54 -19.69 -9.33 5.85
CA GLU A 54 -20.06 -8.42 4.76
C GLU A 54 -18.84 -7.75 4.13
N LEU A 55 -17.75 -7.62 4.90
CA LEU A 55 -16.48 -7.02 4.49
C LEU A 55 -15.36 -8.06 4.36
N GLN A 56 -15.71 -9.33 4.16
CA GLN A 56 -14.73 -10.39 3.96
C GLN A 56 -13.92 -10.18 2.67
N GLU A 57 -14.54 -9.62 1.62
CA GLU A 57 -13.90 -9.27 0.34
C GLU A 57 -13.62 -7.76 0.24
N ILE A 58 -13.23 -7.13 1.35
CA ILE A 58 -12.93 -5.69 1.40
C ILE A 58 -11.86 -5.31 0.37
N SER A 59 -12.13 -4.25 -0.40
CA SER A 59 -11.21 -3.72 -1.41
C SER A 59 -10.74 -2.32 -0.99
N GLY A 60 -11.57 -1.28 -1.12
CA GLY A 60 -11.24 0.09 -0.72
C GLY A 60 -11.64 0.49 0.71
N ILE A 61 -10.91 1.46 1.28
CA ILE A 61 -11.23 2.13 2.55
C ILE A 61 -10.95 3.64 2.51
N THR A 62 -11.80 4.46 3.15
CA THR A 62 -11.60 5.90 3.26
C THR A 62 -12.13 6.46 4.59
N PRO A 63 -11.48 7.46 5.22
CA PRO A 63 -11.96 8.04 6.46
C PRO A 63 -13.11 9.03 6.20
N ILE A 64 -14.19 8.94 6.97
CA ILE A 64 -15.28 9.93 6.95
C ILE A 64 -15.16 10.84 8.19
N PHE A 65 -15.02 10.21 9.35
CA PHE A 65 -14.85 10.86 10.64
C PHE A 65 -13.83 10.06 11.47
N LYS A 66 -13.43 10.60 12.63
CA LYS A 66 -12.40 10.01 13.49
C LYS A 66 -12.57 8.51 13.75
N ASP A 67 -13.81 8.05 13.96
CA ASP A 67 -14.11 6.66 14.29
C ASP A 67 -14.96 5.96 13.20
N LYS A 68 -15.13 6.58 12.03
CA LYS A 68 -15.95 6.04 10.93
C LYS A 68 -15.13 5.91 9.67
N ILE A 69 -15.01 4.67 9.20
CA ILE A 69 -14.34 4.30 7.96
C ILE A 69 -15.42 3.84 6.98
N ALA A 70 -15.46 4.44 5.80
CA ALA A 70 -16.24 3.91 4.69
C ALA A 70 -15.43 2.79 4.02
N CYS A 71 -16.09 1.67 3.76
CA CYS A 71 -15.51 0.50 3.13
C CYS A 71 -16.31 0.13 1.89
N VAL A 72 -15.63 -0.27 0.83
CA VAL A 72 -16.23 -1.00 -0.29
C VAL A 72 -15.63 -2.40 -0.33
N GLN A 73 -16.41 -3.35 -0.84
CA GLN A 73 -15.95 -4.71 -1.11
C GLN A 73 -16.12 -4.98 -2.62
N ASP A 74 -15.41 -5.97 -3.17
CA ASP A 74 -15.27 -6.20 -4.62
C ASP A 74 -16.59 -6.41 -5.40
N GLU A 75 -17.48 -7.28 -4.93
CA GLU A 75 -18.65 -7.76 -5.69
C GLU A 75 -19.95 -6.92 -5.64
N LYS A 76 -20.14 -6.01 -4.67
CA LYS A 76 -21.42 -5.44 -4.25
C LYS A 76 -21.34 -3.92 -4.30
N GLY A 77 -22.29 -3.29 -4.99
CA GLY A 77 -22.42 -1.84 -5.06
C GLY A 77 -22.99 -1.23 -3.78
N ILE A 78 -22.30 -1.44 -2.66
CA ILE A 78 -22.64 -0.95 -1.32
C ILE A 78 -21.39 -0.33 -0.70
N VAL A 79 -21.52 0.87 -0.13
CA VAL A 79 -20.55 1.42 0.81
C VAL A 79 -21.03 1.13 2.22
N TYR A 80 -20.19 0.47 3.02
CA TYR A 80 -20.46 0.16 4.42
C TYR A 80 -19.76 1.18 5.31
N ILE A 81 -20.44 1.68 6.34
CA ILE A 81 -19.84 2.57 7.34
C ILE A 81 -19.46 1.74 8.55
N TYR A 82 -18.18 1.41 8.66
CA TYR A 82 -17.62 0.69 9.78
C TYR A 82 -17.19 1.64 10.89
N ASN A 83 -17.65 1.40 12.11
CA ASN A 83 -17.26 2.19 13.28
C ASN A 83 -16.19 1.47 14.10
N THR A 84 -15.04 2.10 14.27
CA THR A 84 -13.86 1.51 14.93
C THR A 84 -13.97 1.46 16.46
N LYS A 85 -14.95 2.14 17.06
CA LYS A 85 -15.26 2.07 18.50
C LYS A 85 -16.24 0.97 18.84
N THR A 86 -17.28 0.80 18.01
CA THR A 86 -18.30 -0.24 18.22
C THR A 86 -17.91 -1.56 17.54
N GLU A 87 -16.91 -1.52 16.66
CA GLU A 87 -16.42 -2.66 15.86
C GLU A 87 -17.52 -3.31 15.02
N ALA A 88 -18.42 -2.48 14.49
CA ALA A 88 -19.59 -2.90 13.74
C ALA A 88 -19.85 -1.99 12.54
N ILE A 89 -20.56 -2.53 11.55
CA ILE A 89 -21.18 -1.74 10.49
C ILE A 89 -22.37 -1.00 11.12
N GLU A 90 -22.39 0.32 11.01
CA GLU A 90 -23.47 1.16 11.54
C GLU A 90 -24.46 1.58 10.46
N ASP A 91 -24.01 1.74 9.23
CA ASP A 91 -24.83 2.18 8.09
C ASP A 91 -24.37 1.49 6.79
N GLU A 92 -25.29 1.38 5.83
CA GLU A 92 -25.04 0.83 4.50
C GLU A 92 -25.70 1.69 3.42
N TYR A 93 -24.94 2.01 2.37
CA TYR A 93 -25.38 2.84 1.26
C TYR A 93 -25.27 2.08 -0.05
N ARG A 94 -26.40 1.58 -0.55
CA ARG A 94 -26.45 0.93 -1.86
C ARG A 94 -26.42 2.00 -2.95
N PHE A 95 -25.32 2.04 -3.70
CA PHE A 95 -25.14 2.96 -4.82
C PHE A 95 -25.25 2.26 -6.19
N SER A 96 -25.18 0.93 -6.23
CA SER A 96 -25.28 0.19 -7.49
C SER A 96 -25.65 -1.29 -7.26
N ARG A 97 -25.73 -2.03 -8.36
CA ARG A 97 -25.90 -3.50 -8.37
C ARG A 97 -24.57 -4.20 -8.07
N ASN A 98 -24.54 -5.52 -8.17
CA ASN A 98 -23.28 -6.26 -8.11
C ASN A 98 -22.35 -5.86 -9.27
N GLY A 99 -21.07 -5.80 -9.00
CA GLY A 99 -20.05 -5.25 -9.89
C GLY A 99 -18.66 -5.71 -9.46
N ASP A 100 -17.68 -4.87 -9.77
CA ASP A 100 -16.25 -5.10 -9.54
C ASP A 100 -15.69 -3.76 -9.07
N TYR A 101 -15.72 -3.54 -7.76
CA TYR A 101 -15.47 -2.28 -7.08
C TYR A 101 -14.18 -2.36 -6.28
N GLU A 102 -13.30 -1.41 -6.53
CA GLU A 102 -11.90 -1.61 -6.22
C GLU A 102 -11.44 -0.67 -5.13
N ASP A 103 -11.85 0.58 -5.20
CA ASP A 103 -11.46 1.56 -4.21
C ASP A 103 -12.51 2.67 -4.05
N LEU A 104 -12.38 3.49 -3.02
CA LEU A 104 -13.26 4.64 -2.80
C LEU A 104 -12.56 5.81 -2.12
N HIS A 105 -13.07 7.01 -2.42
CA HIS A 105 -12.68 8.23 -1.72
C HIS A 105 -13.91 9.00 -1.24
N TYR A 106 -13.81 9.59 -0.06
CA TYR A 106 -14.80 10.50 0.48
C TYR A 106 -14.22 11.90 0.62
N GLU A 107 -14.83 12.87 -0.06
CA GLU A 107 -14.49 14.29 0.05
C GLU A 107 -15.75 15.14 -0.06
N ASP A 108 -15.85 16.19 0.76
CA ASP A 108 -16.92 17.19 0.72
C ASP A 108 -18.36 16.62 0.64
N GLY A 109 -18.62 15.55 1.39
CA GLY A 109 -19.96 14.94 1.47
C GLY A 109 -20.26 13.93 0.36
N HIS A 110 -19.33 13.69 -0.56
CA HIS A 110 -19.53 12.84 -1.73
C HIS A 110 -18.60 11.63 -1.69
N PHE A 111 -19.13 10.46 -2.04
CA PHE A 111 -18.33 9.28 -2.33
C PHE A 111 -17.99 9.20 -3.80
N HIS A 112 -16.75 8.83 -4.09
CA HIS A 112 -16.28 8.43 -5.40
C HIS A 112 -15.84 6.97 -5.31
N VAL A 113 -16.53 6.07 -5.99
CA VAL A 113 -16.23 4.63 -5.96
C VAL A 113 -15.69 4.19 -7.32
N LEU A 114 -14.46 3.68 -7.32
CA LEU A 114 -13.77 3.17 -8.49
C LEU A 114 -14.24 1.75 -8.82
N MET A 115 -14.54 1.51 -10.10
CA MET A 115 -14.71 0.17 -10.64
C MET A 115 -13.42 -0.30 -11.34
N SER A 116 -13.21 -1.61 -11.43
CA SER A 116 -12.05 -2.22 -12.13
C SER A 116 -11.87 -1.76 -13.57
N ASN A 117 -12.96 -1.47 -14.28
CA ASN A 117 -12.92 -0.94 -15.65
C ASN A 117 -12.62 0.57 -15.74
N GLY A 118 -12.30 1.22 -14.63
CA GLY A 118 -11.96 2.65 -14.55
C GLY A 118 -13.15 3.60 -14.56
N LYS A 119 -14.40 3.11 -14.47
CA LYS A 119 -15.56 3.98 -14.21
C LYS A 119 -15.58 4.42 -12.75
N ILE A 120 -16.16 5.58 -12.51
CA ILE A 120 -16.33 6.13 -11.16
C ILE A 120 -17.82 6.37 -10.91
N HIS A 121 -18.33 5.82 -9.82
CA HIS A 121 -19.65 6.16 -9.29
C HIS A 121 -19.52 7.32 -8.30
N GLU A 122 -20.44 8.27 -8.38
CA GLU A 122 -20.50 9.41 -7.45
C GLU A 122 -21.87 9.50 -6.79
N PHE A 123 -21.92 9.66 -5.48
CA PHE A 123 -23.18 9.86 -4.76
C PHE A 123 -22.99 10.63 -3.45
N ASP A 124 -24.04 11.32 -3.01
CA ASP A 124 -24.03 12.14 -1.80
C ASP A 124 -24.25 11.25 -0.56
N TYR A 125 -23.46 11.48 0.48
CA TYR A 125 -23.53 10.75 1.75
C TYR A 125 -24.76 11.12 2.59
N ILE A 126 -25.17 12.38 2.55
CA ILE A 126 -26.32 12.94 3.28
C ILE A 126 -27.62 12.62 2.53
N ASP A 127 -27.65 12.90 1.23
CA ASP A 127 -28.79 12.60 0.36
C ASP A 127 -28.51 11.37 -0.50
N SER A 128 -28.61 10.20 0.12
CA SER A 128 -28.40 8.91 -0.54
C SER A 128 -29.43 8.58 -1.63
N SER A 129 -30.38 9.48 -1.93
CA SER A 129 -31.29 9.34 -3.07
C SER A 129 -30.65 9.78 -4.39
N PHE A 130 -29.59 10.60 -4.33
CA PHE A 130 -28.83 11.00 -5.50
C PHE A 130 -27.68 10.02 -5.76
N ILE A 131 -27.85 9.19 -6.79
CA ILE A 131 -26.80 8.31 -7.32
C ILE A 131 -26.56 8.72 -8.76
N SER A 132 -25.32 9.12 -9.09
CA SER A 132 -24.97 9.47 -10.47
C SER A 132 -24.87 8.22 -11.35
N GLU A 133 -25.14 8.41 -12.64
CA GLU A 133 -24.73 7.43 -13.64
C GLU A 133 -23.20 7.32 -13.64
N PRO A 134 -22.61 6.10 -13.69
CA PRO A 134 -21.16 5.95 -13.59
C PRO A 134 -20.44 6.71 -14.70
N ILE A 135 -19.52 7.58 -14.27
CA ILE A 135 -18.71 8.44 -15.13
C ILE A 135 -17.69 7.58 -15.86
N LYS A 136 -17.68 7.69 -17.19
CA LYS A 136 -16.71 6.98 -18.04
C LYS A 136 -15.45 7.84 -18.16
N THR A 137 -14.35 7.36 -17.59
CA THR A 137 -13.02 8.00 -17.74
C THR A 137 -12.46 7.91 -19.17
N GLY A 138 -13.02 7.03 -20.00
CA GLY A 138 -12.58 6.84 -21.39
C GLY A 138 -11.39 5.88 -21.56
N LEU A 139 -10.81 5.43 -20.46
CA LEU A 139 -9.76 4.40 -20.43
C LEU A 139 -10.37 3.04 -20.81
N LYS A 140 -9.62 2.24 -21.58
CA LYS A 140 -10.05 0.93 -22.08
C LYS A 140 -8.96 -0.10 -21.90
N ASN A 141 -9.35 -1.35 -21.70
CA ASN A 141 -8.44 -2.49 -21.55
C ASN A 141 -7.41 -2.33 -20.41
N LEU A 142 -7.85 -1.64 -19.35
CA LEU A 142 -7.12 -1.48 -18.11
C LEU A 142 -8.01 -2.00 -16.98
N ASP A 143 -7.34 -2.56 -15.98
CA ASP A 143 -7.92 -3.11 -14.76
C ASP A 143 -7.38 -2.23 -13.63
N PHE A 144 -8.24 -1.51 -12.92
CA PHE A 144 -7.87 -0.54 -11.89
C PHE A 144 -8.03 -1.13 -10.52
N GLU A 145 -7.15 -0.79 -9.58
CA GLU A 145 -7.22 -1.30 -8.20
C GLU A 145 -7.18 -0.16 -7.18
N GLY A 146 -6.54 0.97 -7.50
CA GLY A 146 -6.37 2.08 -6.54
C GLY A 146 -6.93 3.42 -7.02
N LEU A 147 -7.52 4.16 -6.07
CA LEU A 147 -8.02 5.53 -6.21
C LEU A 147 -7.57 6.35 -5.00
N CYS A 148 -6.86 7.46 -5.20
CA CYS A 148 -6.62 8.41 -4.11
C CYS A 148 -6.64 9.85 -4.57
N LEU A 149 -6.97 10.77 -3.67
CA LEU A 149 -6.85 12.20 -3.93
C LEU A 149 -5.38 12.55 -4.18
N SER A 150 -5.13 13.34 -5.22
CA SER A 150 -3.80 13.87 -5.49
C SER A 150 -3.51 15.08 -4.58
N ASN A 151 -2.27 15.60 -4.60
CA ASN A 151 -1.94 16.86 -3.92
C ASN A 151 -2.61 18.08 -4.56
N GLU A 152 -3.14 17.94 -5.77
CA GLU A 152 -3.91 18.97 -6.45
C GLU A 152 -5.41 18.75 -6.20
N ARG A 153 -6.12 19.83 -5.86
CA ARG A 153 -7.59 19.78 -5.68
C ARG A 153 -8.28 19.24 -6.92
N ASN A 154 -9.40 18.55 -6.72
CA ASN A 154 -10.27 18.06 -7.79
C ASN A 154 -9.58 17.08 -8.74
N LYS A 155 -8.49 16.46 -8.31
CA LYS A 155 -7.74 15.48 -9.08
C LYS A 155 -7.50 14.22 -8.27
N PHE A 156 -7.89 13.09 -8.85
CA PHE A 156 -7.61 11.76 -8.34
C PHE A 156 -6.45 11.12 -9.13
N LEU A 157 -5.63 10.34 -8.43
CA LEU A 157 -4.71 9.38 -9.03
C LEU A 157 -5.42 8.02 -9.12
N LEU A 158 -5.41 7.43 -10.31
CA LEU A 158 -5.89 6.07 -10.57
C LEU A 158 -4.69 5.16 -10.83
N ALA A 159 -4.60 4.06 -10.09
CA ALA A 159 -3.56 3.05 -10.25
C ALA A 159 -4.13 1.80 -10.94
N PRO A 160 -3.75 1.53 -12.20
CA PRO A 160 -4.07 0.27 -12.85
C PRO A 160 -3.22 -0.87 -12.29
N LYS A 161 -3.86 -2.03 -12.15
CA LYS A 161 -3.19 -3.32 -12.10
C LYS A 161 -2.35 -3.50 -13.34
N LEU A 162 -1.15 -4.04 -13.16
CA LEU A 162 -0.28 -4.50 -14.25
C LEU A 162 0.12 -3.37 -15.22
N GLN A 163 0.28 -2.15 -14.72
CA GLN A 163 0.79 -0.99 -15.46
C GLN A 163 1.73 -0.14 -14.60
N ASN A 164 2.71 0.50 -15.23
CA ASN A 164 3.67 1.39 -14.57
C ASN A 164 3.26 2.87 -14.65
N ASN A 165 2.04 3.15 -15.12
CA ASN A 165 1.49 4.48 -15.28
C ASN A 165 0.37 4.70 -14.28
N LEU A 166 0.37 5.85 -13.61
CA LEU A 166 -0.78 6.40 -12.92
C LEU A 166 -1.57 7.28 -13.89
N PHE A 167 -2.89 7.38 -13.70
CA PHE A 167 -3.73 8.28 -14.48
C PHE A 167 -4.29 9.38 -13.59
N VAL A 168 -4.27 10.62 -14.08
CA VAL A 168 -4.83 11.77 -13.36
C VAL A 168 -6.23 12.01 -13.87
N TYR A 169 -7.22 11.76 -13.03
CA TYR A 169 -8.63 12.04 -13.31
C TYR A 169 -9.02 13.37 -12.67
N ASN A 170 -9.56 14.30 -13.45
CA ASN A 170 -10.08 15.58 -12.97
C ASN A 170 -11.60 15.48 -12.78
N THR A 171 -12.08 15.75 -11.56
CA THR A 171 -13.49 15.62 -11.19
C THR A 171 -14.36 16.74 -11.77
N GLU A 172 -13.84 17.96 -11.93
CA GLU A 172 -14.58 19.08 -12.55
C GLU A 172 -14.81 18.84 -14.04
N GLN A 173 -13.80 18.31 -14.73
CA GLN A 173 -13.83 18.06 -16.17
C GLN A 173 -14.38 16.68 -16.52
N ASN A 174 -14.52 15.79 -15.54
CA ASN A 174 -14.95 14.40 -15.72
C ASN A 174 -14.13 13.63 -16.77
N MET A 175 -12.81 13.83 -16.78
CA MET A 175 -11.92 13.19 -17.74
C MET A 175 -10.53 12.93 -17.18
N ILE A 176 -9.82 12.03 -17.83
CA ILE A 176 -8.38 11.87 -17.64
C ILE A 176 -7.66 13.05 -18.28
N VAL A 177 -6.83 13.74 -17.50
CA VAL A 177 -6.08 14.91 -17.92
C VAL A 177 -4.58 14.63 -18.08
N ASP A 178 -4.09 13.53 -17.51
CA ASP A 178 -2.69 13.14 -17.62
C ASP A 178 -2.47 11.62 -17.40
N SER A 179 -1.34 11.11 -17.87
CA SER A 179 -0.82 9.77 -17.59
C SER A 179 0.66 9.88 -17.21
N ILE A 180 0.97 9.46 -15.98
CA ILE A 180 2.27 9.67 -15.36
C ILE A 180 2.98 8.32 -15.22
N GLN A 181 4.09 8.15 -15.92
CA GLN A 181 4.93 6.97 -15.77
C GLN A 181 5.75 7.07 -14.47
N ILE A 182 5.72 6.03 -13.65
CA ILE A 182 6.57 5.93 -12.46
C ILE A 182 8.03 5.83 -12.90
N LYS A 183 8.86 6.77 -12.45
CA LYS A 183 10.29 6.81 -12.79
C LYS A 183 11.07 5.84 -11.93
N ASN A 184 12.18 5.32 -12.44
CA ASN A 184 13.07 4.36 -11.77
C ASN A 184 12.41 3.02 -11.35
N PHE A 185 11.25 2.67 -11.90
CA PHE A 185 10.63 1.37 -11.69
C PHE A 185 11.10 0.37 -12.76
N ASN A 186 11.95 -0.58 -12.37
CA ASN A 186 12.68 -1.47 -13.28
C ASN A 186 11.98 -2.82 -13.56
N ALA A 187 10.82 -3.09 -12.95
CA ALA A 187 10.07 -4.31 -13.23
C ALA A 187 9.13 -4.12 -14.42
N ASP A 188 8.81 -5.22 -15.10
CA ASP A 188 7.95 -5.19 -16.29
C ASP A 188 6.63 -4.46 -16.03
N LYS A 189 5.97 -4.80 -14.90
CA LYS A 189 4.67 -4.28 -14.52
C LYS A 189 4.50 -4.21 -13.00
N LEU A 190 4.01 -3.07 -12.51
CA LEU A 190 3.53 -2.92 -11.15
C LEU A 190 2.22 -3.68 -10.96
N LYS A 191 2.11 -4.40 -9.85
CA LYS A 191 0.88 -5.09 -9.43
C LYS A 191 0.25 -4.31 -8.29
N ALA A 192 -0.22 -3.10 -8.58
CA ALA A 192 -0.84 -2.24 -7.58
C ALA A 192 -2.07 -2.92 -6.99
N SER A 193 -2.31 -2.73 -5.70
CA SER A 193 -3.57 -3.03 -5.02
C SER A 193 -4.18 -1.80 -4.38
N ALA A 194 -3.36 -0.91 -3.81
CA ALA A 194 -3.82 0.36 -3.24
C ALA A 194 -2.84 1.50 -3.53
N ILE A 195 -3.32 2.74 -3.47
CA ILE A 195 -2.50 3.95 -3.58
C ILE A 195 -2.96 4.98 -2.56
N VAL A 196 -2.03 5.73 -1.97
CA VAL A 196 -2.36 6.89 -1.12
C VAL A 196 -1.28 7.96 -1.25
N VAL A 197 -1.67 9.22 -1.13
CA VAL A 197 -0.76 10.35 -0.98
C VAL A 197 -0.63 10.71 0.49
N ASP A 198 0.60 10.73 1.00
CA ASP A 198 0.92 11.27 2.32
C ASP A 198 1.21 12.78 2.21
N THR A 199 0.24 13.61 2.52
CA THR A 199 0.36 15.08 2.43
C THR A 199 1.34 15.68 3.46
N ILE A 200 1.76 14.91 4.47
CA ILE A 200 2.73 15.37 5.48
C ILE A 200 4.15 15.21 4.97
N SER A 201 4.49 14.07 4.36
CA SER A 201 5.83 13.83 3.79
C SER A 201 5.95 14.17 2.31
N ASN A 202 4.83 14.41 1.63
CA ASN A 202 4.71 14.53 0.17
C ASN A 202 5.15 13.27 -0.60
N HIS A 203 5.18 12.11 0.07
CA HIS A 203 5.37 10.83 -0.60
C HIS A 203 4.04 10.25 -1.09
N ILE A 204 4.13 9.40 -2.10
CA ILE A 204 3.03 8.58 -2.59
C ILE A 204 3.37 7.14 -2.26
N TYR A 205 2.47 6.45 -1.57
CA TYR A 205 2.63 5.03 -1.28
C TYR A 205 1.78 4.21 -2.23
N VAL A 206 2.40 3.23 -2.87
CA VAL A 206 1.70 2.28 -3.75
C VAL A 206 1.94 0.88 -3.23
N LEU A 207 0.85 0.24 -2.81
CA LEU A 207 0.88 -1.10 -2.26
C LEU A 207 0.84 -2.13 -3.39
N SER A 208 1.64 -3.20 -3.27
CA SER A 208 1.60 -4.34 -4.18
C SER A 208 1.35 -5.64 -3.41
N SER A 209 0.08 -5.96 -3.19
CA SER A 209 -0.37 -7.19 -2.52
C SER A 209 0.29 -8.47 -3.08
N PRO A 210 0.42 -8.67 -4.41
CA PRO A 210 1.02 -9.88 -4.96
C PRO A 210 2.54 -9.96 -4.79
N ASN A 211 3.24 -8.82 -4.81
CA ASN A 211 4.70 -8.77 -4.68
C ASN A 211 5.17 -8.61 -3.22
N LYS A 212 4.23 -8.41 -2.28
CA LYS A 212 4.52 -8.21 -0.85
C LYS A 212 5.48 -7.06 -0.61
N ASN A 213 5.21 -5.92 -1.25
CA ASN A 213 5.95 -4.70 -1.00
C ASN A 213 5.07 -3.44 -1.05
N LEU A 214 5.61 -2.38 -0.47
CA LEU A 214 5.11 -1.02 -0.52
C LEU A 214 6.14 -0.17 -1.24
N LEU A 215 5.75 0.44 -2.35
CA LEU A 215 6.58 1.40 -3.08
C LEU A 215 6.38 2.78 -2.47
N ILE A 216 7.48 3.53 -2.35
CA ILE A 216 7.48 4.93 -1.95
C ILE A 216 7.95 5.74 -3.14
N LEU A 217 7.09 6.64 -3.61
CA LEU A 217 7.41 7.61 -4.64
C LEU A 217 7.55 9.00 -4.03
N ASP A 218 8.43 9.83 -4.58
CA ASP A 218 8.46 11.26 -4.29
C ASP A 218 7.33 12.02 -5.00
N TYR A 219 7.25 13.34 -4.79
CA TYR A 219 6.24 14.21 -5.40
C TYR A 219 6.36 14.28 -6.94
N ASP A 220 7.50 13.90 -7.50
CA ASP A 220 7.80 13.83 -8.93
C ASP A 220 7.54 12.43 -9.52
N TYR A 221 6.88 11.54 -8.76
CA TYR A 221 6.55 10.16 -9.14
C TYR A 221 7.78 9.29 -9.42
N THR A 222 8.90 9.61 -8.78
CA THR A 222 10.13 8.82 -8.81
C THR A 222 10.12 7.81 -7.70
N LEU A 223 10.34 6.53 -8.02
CA LEU A 223 10.54 5.50 -7.00
C LEU A 223 11.80 5.82 -6.18
N VAL A 224 11.61 6.09 -4.90
CA VAL A 224 12.71 6.39 -3.96
C VAL A 224 13.06 5.20 -3.07
N GLN A 225 12.08 4.36 -2.73
CA GLN A 225 12.31 3.16 -1.91
C GLN A 225 11.23 2.10 -2.17
N THR A 226 11.58 0.84 -1.95
CA THR A 226 10.62 -0.27 -1.89
C THR A 226 10.82 -1.00 -0.58
N ILE A 227 9.75 -1.17 0.18
CA ILE A 227 9.75 -1.83 1.49
C ILE A 227 9.04 -3.17 1.35
N GLU A 228 9.71 -4.26 1.71
CA GLU A 228 9.06 -5.56 1.83
C GLU A 228 8.11 -5.56 3.05
N ILE A 229 6.92 -6.12 2.88
CA ILE A 229 5.92 -6.20 3.96
C ILE A 229 5.74 -7.66 4.41
N ASP A 230 5.69 -7.89 5.72
CA ASP A 230 5.56 -9.25 6.27
C ASP A 230 4.18 -9.82 5.93
N SER A 231 4.16 -10.91 5.14
CA SER A 231 2.95 -11.64 4.75
C SER A 231 2.11 -12.18 5.93
N LYS A 232 2.67 -12.27 7.13
CA LYS A 232 1.92 -12.62 8.35
C LYS A 232 1.01 -11.48 8.81
N VAL A 233 1.47 -10.24 8.62
CA VAL A 233 0.71 -9.01 8.91
C VAL A 233 -0.19 -8.67 7.71
N PHE A 234 0.39 -8.71 6.50
CA PHE A 234 -0.25 -8.29 5.24
C PHE A 234 -0.56 -9.47 4.33
N LYS A 235 -1.59 -10.22 4.69
CA LYS A 235 -2.00 -11.45 3.99
C LYS A 235 -2.46 -11.17 2.56
N GLN A 236 -3.33 -10.17 2.40
CA GLN A 236 -3.87 -9.73 1.11
C GLN A 236 -4.33 -8.28 1.26
N PRO A 237 -3.40 -7.32 1.28
CA PRO A 237 -3.74 -5.95 1.59
C PRO A 237 -4.27 -5.20 0.34
N GLU A 238 -5.49 -4.67 0.40
CA GLU A 238 -6.19 -4.15 -0.80
C GLU A 238 -6.61 -2.67 -0.68
N GLY A 239 -6.85 -2.14 0.52
CA GLY A 239 -7.24 -0.74 0.71
C GLY A 239 -6.28 0.01 1.62
N MET A 240 -6.12 1.32 1.40
CA MET A 240 -5.15 2.13 2.14
C MET A 240 -5.57 3.60 2.25
N PHE A 241 -5.48 4.18 3.44
CA PHE A 241 -5.58 5.63 3.62
C PHE A 241 -4.65 6.13 4.73
N ILE A 242 -4.42 7.45 4.77
CA ILE A 242 -3.71 8.12 5.85
C ILE A 242 -4.67 9.11 6.53
N SER A 243 -4.77 9.05 7.85
CA SER A 243 -5.66 9.94 8.61
C SER A 243 -5.12 11.37 8.66
N LYS A 244 -5.93 12.32 9.13
CA LYS A 244 -5.49 13.73 9.31
C LYS A 244 -4.34 13.87 10.31
N GLU A 245 -4.24 12.94 11.26
CA GLU A 245 -3.15 12.84 12.24
C GLU A 245 -1.88 12.20 11.65
N GLY A 246 -1.98 11.64 10.43
CA GLY A 246 -0.88 10.98 9.74
C GLY A 246 -0.78 9.49 10.01
N ASP A 247 -1.74 8.87 10.71
CA ASP A 247 -1.74 7.42 10.94
C ASP A 247 -2.09 6.67 9.64
N LEU A 248 -1.35 5.61 9.33
CA LEU A 248 -1.57 4.77 8.16
C LEU A 248 -2.58 3.67 8.48
N TYR A 249 -3.59 3.51 7.63
CA TYR A 249 -4.58 2.45 7.69
C TYR A 249 -4.48 1.57 6.45
N ILE A 250 -4.46 0.25 6.64
CA ILE A 250 -4.43 -0.74 5.55
C ILE A 250 -5.47 -1.82 5.85
N SER A 251 -6.35 -2.13 4.90
CA SER A 251 -7.25 -3.28 4.99
C SER A 251 -6.59 -4.54 4.44
N ASN A 252 -6.91 -5.71 5.00
CA ASN A 252 -6.65 -7.02 4.39
C ASN A 252 -7.96 -7.72 4.05
N GLU A 253 -8.01 -8.28 2.84
CA GLU A 253 -9.06 -9.20 2.41
C GLU A 253 -8.98 -10.53 3.18
N GLY A 254 -10.13 -11.18 3.30
CA GLY A 254 -10.31 -12.40 4.06
C GLY A 254 -10.05 -13.70 3.30
N LYS A 255 -9.77 -13.71 2.00
CA LYS A 255 -9.48 -14.96 1.27
C LYS A 255 -8.31 -15.77 1.82
N LYS A 256 -7.34 -15.10 2.46
CA LYS A 256 -6.20 -15.73 3.17
C LYS A 256 -6.32 -15.66 4.70
N GLY A 257 -7.50 -15.42 5.24
CA GLY A 257 -7.72 -15.32 6.69
C GLY A 257 -9.08 -14.76 7.10
N LYS A 258 -9.07 -13.94 8.15
CA LYS A 258 -10.21 -13.06 8.45
C LYS A 258 -9.85 -11.68 7.95
N ALA A 259 -10.79 -11.01 7.30
CA ALA A 259 -10.59 -9.63 6.88
C ALA A 259 -10.36 -8.73 8.09
N ASN A 260 -9.49 -7.73 7.94
CA ASN A 260 -9.19 -6.78 9.01
C ASN A 260 -8.80 -5.40 8.47
N ILE A 261 -8.84 -4.40 9.34
CA ILE A 261 -8.17 -3.11 9.15
C ILE A 261 -7.06 -2.99 10.19
N LEU A 262 -5.86 -2.65 9.72
CA LEU A 262 -4.68 -2.39 10.52
C LEU A 262 -4.45 -0.88 10.61
N ARG A 263 -4.07 -0.38 11.78
CA ARG A 263 -3.56 0.99 11.94
C ARG A 263 -2.11 0.96 12.39
N PHE A 264 -1.31 1.83 11.80
CA PHE A 264 0.06 2.11 12.18
C PHE A 264 0.18 3.59 12.53
N LYS A 265 0.58 3.89 13.76
CA LYS A 265 0.78 5.26 14.20
C LYS A 265 2.03 5.83 13.57
N ARG A 266 1.95 7.09 13.15
CA ARG A 266 3.12 7.81 12.66
C ARG A 266 4.15 8.00 13.77
N GLN A 267 5.38 7.60 13.51
CA GLN A 267 6.53 7.83 14.37
C GLN A 267 7.12 9.21 14.04
N ASN A 268 7.25 10.08 15.03
CA ASN A 268 7.92 11.35 14.83
C ASN A 268 9.43 11.12 14.86
N GLU A 269 10.20 11.88 14.07
CA GLU A 269 11.68 11.82 14.01
C GLU A 269 12.37 12.03 15.39
N LYS A 270 11.64 12.43 16.43
CA LYS A 270 12.15 12.66 17.79
C LYS A 270 12.03 11.46 18.75
N ASP A 271 11.41 10.36 18.32
CA ASP A 271 11.19 9.18 19.17
C ASP A 271 12.16 8.01 18.87
N ASN A 272 13.19 8.23 18.04
CA ASN A 272 14.29 7.30 17.78
C ASN A 272 15.60 7.75 18.43
#